data_AF-A0A3S4PK88-F1
#
_entry.id   AF-A0A3S4PK88-F1
#
_cell.length_a   1.000
_cell.length_b   1.000
_cell.length_c   1.000
_cell.angle_alpha   90.00
_cell.angle_beta   90.00
_cell.angle_gamma   90.00
#
_symmetry.space_group_name_H-M   'P 1'
#
loop_
_entity.id
_entity.type
_entity.pdbx_description
1 polymer ?
#
loop_
_entity_poly.entity_id
_entity_poly.type
_entity_poly.pdbx_seq_one_letter_code
_entity_poly.pdbx_strand_id
1 'polypeptide(L)' 'MLESEIVAARRAYAASLGVTLSGAISNADEPVHIRHAVSNSNHNPNASNRINLGRARAYKKRREEGDYFFIDT' A
#
# COMPACT_ATOMS: atom_id res chain seq x y z
N MET A 1 8.54 19.23 -1.42
CA MET A 1 8.38 18.74 -0.04
C MET A 1 9.22 17.49 0.11
N LEU A 2 10.00 17.43 1.17
CA LEU A 2 10.77 16.25 1.55
C LEU A 2 9.82 15.17 2.09
N GLU A 3 10.16 13.89 1.92
CA GLU A 3 9.39 12.77 2.46
C GLU A 3 9.17 12.90 3.98
N SER A 4 10.15 13.43 4.69
CA SER A 4 10.08 13.72 6.13
C SER A 4 8.99 14.74 6.47
N GLU A 5 8.79 15.78 5.65
CA GLU A 5 7.77 16.81 5.85
C GLU A 5 6.36 16.24 5.64
N ILE A 6 6.19 15.38 4.62
CA ILE A 6 4.92 14.73 4.32
C ILE A 6 4.54 13.73 5.43
N VAL A 7 5.52 12.96 5.90
CA VAL A 7 5.33 12.02 7.02
C VAL A 7 4.99 12.77 8.31
N ALA A 8 5.66 13.89 8.60
CA ALA A 8 5.37 14.72 9.76
C ALA A 8 3.96 15.31 9.70
N ALA A 9 3.55 15.86 8.55
CA ALA A 9 2.21 16.41 8.34
C ALA A 9 1.12 15.34 8.51
N ARG A 10 1.30 14.13 7.97
CA ARG A 10 0.36 13.01 8.14
C ARG A 10 0.25 12.55 9.58
N ARG A 11 1.37 12.51 10.32
CA ARG A 11 1.37 12.19 11.75
C ARG A 11 0.63 13.25 12.56
N ALA A 12 0.88 14.53 12.29
CA ALA A 12 0.19 15.63 12.96
C ALA A 12 -1.33 15.59 12.71
N TYR A 13 -1.75 15.30 11.47
CA TYR A 13 -3.16 15.13 11.12
C TYR A 13 -3.78 13.91 11.81
N ALA A 14 -3.11 12.76 11.84
CA ALA A 14 -3.63 11.59 12.55
C ALA A 14 -3.76 11.84 14.06
N ALA A 15 -2.79 12.53 14.66
CA ALA A 15 -2.82 12.90 16.07
C ALA A 15 -4.01 13.82 16.40
N SER A 16 -4.39 14.75 15.51
CA SER A 16 -5.58 15.59 15.72
C SER A 16 -6.90 14.80 15.70
N LEU A 17 -6.89 13.61 15.09
CA LEU A 17 -8.00 12.65 15.10
C LEU A 17 -7.92 11.65 16.27
N GLY A 18 -6.95 11.79 17.18
CA GLY A 18 -6.72 10.85 18.28
C GLY A 18 -6.08 9.52 17.86
N VAL A 19 -5.53 9.45 16.64
CA VAL A 19 -4.87 8.25 16.10
C VAL A 19 -3.36 8.43 16.12
N THR A 20 -2.66 7.52 16.80
CA THR A 20 -1.20 7.50 16.79
C THR A 20 -0.69 6.58 15.69
N LEU A 21 -0.15 7.16 14.62
CA LEU A 21 0.57 6.40 13.60
C LEU A 21 1.99 6.08 14.10
N SER A 22 2.32 4.79 14.17
CA SER A 22 3.65 4.29 14.55
C SER A 22 4.26 3.45 13.40
N GLY A 23 5.57 3.20 13.48
CA GLY A 23 6.30 2.43 12.46
C GLY A 23 6.79 3.26 11.26
N ALA A 24 7.37 2.55 10.29
CA ALA A 24 7.88 3.14 9.05
C ALA A 24 6.72 3.60 8.17
N ILE A 25 6.56 4.92 8.04
CA ILE A 25 5.64 5.54 7.09
C ILE A 25 6.49 5.91 5.90
N SER A 26 6.55 5.06 4.89
CA SER A 26 7.19 5.40 3.64
C SER A 26 6.24 6.28 2.83
N ASN A 27 6.74 7.41 2.34
CA ASN A 27 6.11 8.20 1.29
C ASN A 27 6.71 7.84 -0.08
N ALA A 28 7.33 6.67 -0.22
CA ALA A 28 7.76 6.20 -1.52
C ALA A 28 6.53 6.16 -2.44
N ASP A 29 6.67 6.76 -3.63
CA ASP A 29 5.72 6.61 -4.73
C ASP A 29 5.60 5.16 -5.19
N GLU A 30 6.44 4.27 -4.66
CA GLU A 30 6.34 2.84 -4.90
C GLU A 30 4.99 2.30 -4.39
N PRO A 31 4.32 1.44 -5.18
CA PRO A 31 3.00 0.91 -4.86
C PRO A 31 3.09 -0.20 -3.81
N VAL A 32 3.71 0.05 -2.65
CA VAL A 32 3.96 -0.93 -1.57
C VAL A 32 2.65 -1.55 -1.08
N HIS A 33 1.60 -0.75 -0.94
CA HIS A 33 0.28 -1.23 -0.53
C HIS A 33 -0.36 -2.15 -1.57
N ILE A 34 -0.22 -1.82 -2.86
CA ILE A 34 -0.76 -2.66 -3.94
C ILE A 34 0.10 -3.92 -4.10
N ARG A 35 1.42 -3.83 -3.97
CA ARG A 35 2.35 -4.97 -3.92
C ARG A 35 1.97 -5.91 -2.78
N HIS A 36 1.70 -5.38 -1.59
CA HIS A 36 1.20 -6.14 -0.46
C HIS A 36 -0.14 -6.81 -0.79
N ALA A 37 -1.06 -6.11 -1.44
CA ALA A 37 -2.34 -6.66 -1.88
C ALA A 37 -2.19 -7.78 -2.93
N VAL A 38 -1.26 -7.67 -3.88
CA VAL A 38 -0.95 -8.75 -4.84
C VAL A 38 -0.47 -10.00 -4.11
N SER A 39 0.43 -9.85 -3.14
CA SER A 39 0.98 -10.99 -2.39
C SER A 39 -0.01 -11.61 -1.41
N ASN A 40 -0.93 -10.82 -0.86
CA ASN A 40 -1.78 -11.25 0.26
C ASN A 40 -3.27 -11.32 -0.07
N SER A 41 -3.73 -11.05 -1.29
CA SER A 41 -5.16 -11.08 -1.62
C SER A 41 -5.82 -12.46 -1.39
N ASN A 42 -7.10 -12.46 -1.01
CA ASN A 42 -7.98 -13.63 -1.02
C ASN A 42 -8.09 -14.32 -2.39
N HIS A 43 -7.75 -13.62 -3.49
CA HIS A 43 -7.68 -14.18 -4.83
C HIS A 43 -6.34 -14.89 -5.13
N ASN A 44 -5.32 -14.70 -4.31
CA ASN A 44 -4.04 -15.39 -4.42
C ASN A 44 -4.07 -16.68 -3.58
N PRO A 45 -4.07 -17.87 -4.20
CA PRO A 45 -4.15 -19.14 -3.45
C PRO A 45 -2.93 -19.37 -2.56
N ASN A 46 -1.78 -18.78 -2.90
CA ASN A 46 -0.51 -18.97 -2.21
C ASN A 46 -0.24 -17.93 -1.11
N ALA A 47 -1.18 -17.03 -0.84
CA ALA A 47 -1.03 -16.01 0.20
C ALA A 47 -1.07 -16.63 1.61
N SER A 48 -0.01 -16.43 2.40
CA SER A 48 0.08 -16.91 3.78
C SER A 48 -0.89 -16.20 4.72
N ASN A 49 -1.09 -14.88 4.53
CA ASN A 49 -2.01 -14.06 5.34
C ASN A 49 -3.01 -13.37 4.41
N ARG A 50 -4.13 -14.03 4.13
CA ARG A 50 -5.12 -13.54 3.17
C ARG A 50 -5.86 -12.29 3.67
N ILE A 51 -5.80 -11.21 2.92
CA ILE A 51 -6.64 -10.02 3.07
C ILE A 51 -7.85 -10.14 2.14
N ASN A 52 -9.03 -9.74 2.62
CA ASN A 52 -10.24 -9.75 1.80
C ASN A 52 -10.31 -8.47 0.95
N LEU A 53 -10.20 -8.61 -0.38
CA LEU A 53 -10.38 -7.50 -1.32
C LEU A 53 -11.81 -7.42 -1.90
N GLY A 54 -12.73 -8.25 -1.41
CA GLY A 54 -14.08 -8.34 -1.99
C GLY A 54 -14.00 -8.77 -3.45
N ARG A 55 -14.53 -7.94 -4.36
CA ARG A 55 -14.46 -8.16 -5.82
C ARG A 55 -13.22 -7.56 -6.48
N ALA A 56 -12.49 -6.68 -5.79
CA ALA A 56 -11.35 -5.98 -6.35
C ALA A 56 -10.17 -6.94 -6.59
N ARG A 57 -9.44 -6.77 -7.70
CA ARG A 57 -8.25 -7.59 -8.00
C ARG A 57 -7.01 -6.73 -8.01
N ALA A 58 -6.05 -7.10 -7.16
CA ALA A 58 -4.71 -6.57 -7.22
C ALA A 58 -3.87 -7.45 -8.15
N TYR A 59 -3.15 -6.84 -9.09
CA TYR A 59 -2.25 -7.57 -9.99
C TYR A 59 -0.98 -6.81 -10.32
N LYS A 60 0.06 -7.56 -10.70
CA LYS A 60 1.35 -7.06 -11.16
C LYS A 60 1.42 -7.18 -12.68
N LYS A 61 1.84 -6.12 -13.37
CA LYS A 61 2.11 -6.11 -14.81
C LYS A 61 3.53 -5.62 -15.07
N ARG A 62 4.33 -6.42 -15.76
CA ARG A 62 5.66 -6.01 -16.24
C ARG A 62 5.51 -5.12 -17.48
N ARG A 63 6.23 -4.01 -17.52
CA ARG A 63 6.39 -3.10 -18.66
C ARG A 63 7.88 -2.92 -18.93
N GLU A 64 8.24 -2.25 -20.03
CA GLU A 64 9.64 -1.99 -20.41
C GLU A 64 10.42 -1.27 -19.30
N GLU A 65 9.76 -0.34 -18.60
CA GLU A 65 10.31 0.46 -17.51
C GLU A 65 10.37 -0.29 -16.16
N GLY A 66 9.78 -1.49 -16.05
CA GLY A 66 9.81 -2.29 -14.82
C GLY A 66 8.47 -2.91 -14.43
N ASP A 67 8.34 -3.24 -13.14
CA ASP A 67 7.16 -3.90 -12.58
C ASP A 67 6.17 -2.89 -12.00
N TYR A 68 4.94 -2.90 -12.52
CA TYR A 68 3.85 -2.02 -12.09
C TYR A 68 2.78 -2.81 -11.37
N PHE A 69 2.15 -2.19 -10.38
CA PHE A 69 1.13 -2.82 -9.54
C PHE A 69 -0.17 -2.03 -9.65
N PHE A 70 -1.27 -2.74 -9.87
CA PHE A 70 -2.59 -2.17 -10.11
C PHE A 70 -3.64 -2.82 -9.21
N ILE A 71 -4.72 -2.09 -8.97
CA ILE A 71 -5.95 -2.59 -8.38
C ILE A 71 -7.12 -2.13 -9.24
N ASP A 72 -8.02 -3.05 -9.59
CA ASP A 72 -9.30 -2.77 -10.25
C ASP A 72 -10.46 -3.28 -9.39
N THR A 73 -11.67 -2.77 -9.62
CA THR A 73 -12.90 -3.07 -8.86
C THR A 73 -14.02 -3.57 -9.75
#